data_AF-A0A1E8FTC5-F1
#
_entry.id   AF-A0A1E8FTC5-F1
#
_cell.length_a   1.000
_cell.length_b   1.000
_cell.length_c   1.000
_cell.angle_alpha   90.00
_cell.angle_beta   90.00
_cell.angle_gamma   90.00
#
_symmetry.space_group_name_H-M   'P 1'
#
loop_
_entity.id
_entity.type
_entity.pdbx_description
1 polymer ?
#
loop_
_entity_poly.entity_id
_entity_poly.type
_entity_poly.pdbx_seq_one_letter_code
_entity_poly.pdbx_strand_id
1 'polypeptide(L)'
;MAENERYREQRPISADAKAELNRRIPAVRKALEALPDPAGTKDVERAFEAAGFHAQDVRTDDTGRGIRFGAAAAGGCLVGFVGIDGKVELSPRGSILDGGCLAMSGH
;
A
#
# COMPACT_ATOMS: atom_id res chain seq x y z
N MET A 1 -3.17 -21.53 -22.57
CA MET A 1 -2.68 -21.24 -21.21
C MET A 1 -2.89 -19.76 -20.93
N ALA A 2 -4.10 -19.33 -20.57
CA ALA A 2 -4.44 -17.90 -20.39
C ALA A 2 -5.42 -17.61 -19.23
N GLU A 3 -5.79 -18.62 -18.43
CA GLU A 3 -6.79 -18.45 -17.35
C GLU A 3 -6.17 -18.23 -15.95
N ASN A 4 -4.86 -18.46 -15.77
CA ASN A 4 -4.23 -18.45 -14.44
C ASN A 4 -3.79 -17.07 -13.90
N GLU A 5 -4.06 -15.97 -14.61
CA GLU A 5 -3.58 -14.63 -14.22
C GLU A 5 -4.71 -13.67 -13.78
N ARG A 6 -5.98 -14.09 -13.91
CA ARG A 6 -7.15 -13.24 -13.62
C ARG A 6 -7.29 -12.82 -12.16
N TYR A 7 -6.79 -13.61 -11.22
CA TYR A 7 -6.81 -13.25 -9.79
C TYR A 7 -5.97 -12.00 -9.46
N ARG A 8 -4.97 -11.67 -10.30
CA ARG A 8 -4.16 -10.45 -10.17
C ARG A 8 -4.81 -9.22 -10.80
N GLU A 9 -5.96 -9.37 -11.47
CA GLU A 9 -6.71 -8.25 -12.02
C GLU A 9 -7.23 -7.38 -10.88
N GLN A 10 -6.62 -6.21 -10.73
CA GLN A 10 -7.10 -5.18 -9.83
C GLN A 10 -8.44 -4.68 -10.36
N ARG A 11 -9.41 -4.50 -9.46
CA ARG A 11 -10.65 -3.81 -9.82
C ARG A 11 -10.29 -2.44 -10.42
N PRO A 12 -10.99 -1.97 -11.46
CA PRO A 12 -10.82 -0.59 -11.90
C PRO A 12 -11.17 0.35 -10.75
N ILE A 13 -10.26 1.27 -10.46
CA ILE A 13 -10.50 2.36 -9.51
C ILE A 13 -11.21 3.51 -10.24
N SER A 14 -12.22 4.12 -9.60
CA SER A 14 -12.88 5.30 -10.17
C SER A 14 -11.89 6.47 -10.30
N ALA A 15 -12.10 7.35 -11.28
CA ALA A 15 -11.24 8.51 -11.49
C ALA A 15 -11.18 9.43 -10.25
N ASP A 16 -12.31 9.56 -9.54
CA ASP A 16 -12.43 10.32 -8.31
C ASP A 16 -11.61 9.71 -7.17
N ALA A 17 -11.74 8.41 -6.93
CA ALA A 17 -10.94 7.69 -5.93
C ALA A 17 -9.43 7.76 -6.25
N LYS A 18 -9.06 7.63 -7.53
CA LYS A 18 -7.67 7.78 -7.97
C LYS A 18 -7.15 9.20 -7.72
N ALA A 19 -7.95 10.23 -7.97
CA ALA A 19 -7.57 11.62 -7.71
C ALA A 19 -7.40 11.90 -6.21
N GLU A 20 -8.32 11.41 -5.37
CA GLU A 20 -8.21 11.49 -3.91
C GLU A 20 -6.94 10.80 -3.39
N LEU A 21 -6.67 9.57 -3.83
CA LEU A 21 -5.44 8.85 -3.43
C LEU A 21 -4.19 9.59 -3.89
N ASN A 22 -4.17 10.12 -5.12
CA ASN A 22 -3.05 10.91 -5.63
C ASN A 22 -2.77 12.17 -4.81
N ARG A 23 -3.79 12.80 -4.21
CA ARG A 23 -3.59 13.94 -3.29
C ARG A 23 -2.91 13.53 -1.99
N ARG A 24 -3.08 12.29 -1.55
CA ARG A 24 -2.49 11.75 -0.30
C ARG A 24 -1.06 11.24 -0.48
N ILE A 25 -0.69 10.83 -1.70
CA ILE A 25 0.66 10.36 -2.08
C ILE A 25 1.81 11.20 -1.50
N PRO A 26 1.86 12.53 -1.66
CA PRO A 26 3.01 13.31 -1.18
C PRO A 26 3.15 13.28 0.35
N ALA A 27 2.04 13.28 1.09
CA ALA A 27 2.07 13.21 2.55
C ALA A 27 2.53 11.82 3.03
N VAL A 28 1.97 10.75 2.43
CA VAL A 28 2.36 9.37 2.76
C VAL A 28 3.82 9.12 2.38
N ARG A 29 4.25 9.55 1.18
CA ARG A 29 5.63 9.40 0.73
C ARG A 29 6.59 10.05 1.72
N LYS A 30 6.34 11.30 2.09
CA LYS A 30 7.18 12.03 3.04
C LYS A 30 7.26 11.34 4.39
N ALA A 31 6.15 10.76 4.87
CA ALA A 31 6.12 10.02 6.13
C ALA A 31 6.94 8.70 6.05
N LEU A 32 6.85 7.99 4.93
CA LEU A 32 7.61 6.75 4.68
C LEU A 32 9.10 7.01 4.47
N GLU A 33 9.47 8.10 3.79
CA GLU A 33 10.87 8.51 3.59
C GLU A 33 11.53 9.01 4.88
N ALA A 34 10.75 9.37 5.90
CA ALA A 34 11.23 9.80 7.20
C ALA A 34 11.40 8.63 8.20
N LEU A 35 11.14 7.39 7.78
CA LEU A 35 11.28 6.22 8.62
C LEU A 35 12.76 5.93 8.93
N PRO A 36 13.05 5.31 10.10
CA PRO A 36 14.40 4.85 10.40
C PRO A 36 14.81 3.73 9.44
N ASP A 37 16.12 3.61 9.18
CA ASP A 37 16.69 2.53 8.38
C ASP A 37 17.41 1.51 9.29
N PRO A 38 17.02 0.22 9.28
CA PRO A 38 15.90 -0.37 8.55
C PRO A 38 14.53 -0.12 9.23
N ALA A 39 13.48 0.08 8.42
CA ALA A 39 12.11 0.28 8.89
C ALA A 39 11.39 -1.05 9.12
N GLY A 40 10.62 -1.15 10.21
CA GLY A 40 9.73 -2.28 10.48
C GLY A 40 8.30 -2.08 9.97
N THR A 41 7.50 -3.16 10.00
CA THR A 41 6.06 -3.12 9.66
C THR A 41 5.30 -2.08 10.49
N LYS A 42 5.54 -2.05 11.81
CA LYS A 42 4.92 -1.08 12.73
C LYS A 42 5.29 0.38 12.41
N ASP A 43 6.49 0.62 11.89
CA ASP A 43 6.91 1.97 11.51
C ASP A 43 6.12 2.44 10.29
N VAL A 44 5.93 1.56 9.31
CA VAL A 44 5.06 1.82 8.14
C VAL A 44 3.62 2.06 8.56
N GLU A 45 3.04 1.24 9.44
CA GLU A 45 1.68 1.45 9.96
C GLU A 45 1.52 2.84 10.61
N ARG A 46 2.47 3.23 11.47
CA ARG A 46 2.48 4.54 12.13
C ARG A 46 2.64 5.70 11.16
N ALA A 47 3.42 5.53 10.08
CA ALA A 47 3.56 6.54 9.04
C ALA A 47 2.23 6.79 8.30
N PHE A 48 1.46 5.72 8.05
CA PHE A 48 0.13 5.83 7.48
C PHE A 48 -0.87 6.48 8.45
N GLU A 49 -0.82 6.16 9.75
CA GLU A 49 -1.64 6.84 10.76
C GLU A 49 -1.35 8.34 10.84
N ALA A 50 -0.07 8.73 10.82
CA ALA A 50 0.33 10.14 10.76
C ALA A 50 -0.15 10.85 9.48
N ALA A 51 -0.36 10.10 8.39
CA ALA A 51 -0.93 10.58 7.15
C ALA A 51 -2.48 10.55 7.11
N GLY A 52 -3.13 10.19 8.22
CA GLY A 52 -4.59 10.20 8.38
C GLY A 52 -5.30 8.94 7.89
N PHE A 53 -4.59 7.82 7.76
CA PHE A 53 -5.20 6.51 7.52
C PHE A 53 -5.48 5.81 8.85
N HIS A 54 -6.50 4.97 8.92
CA HIS A 54 -6.69 4.13 10.11
C HIS A 54 -5.79 2.91 10.02
N ALA A 55 -5.12 2.53 11.11
CA ALA A 55 -4.26 1.35 11.15
C ALA A 55 -4.97 0.07 10.67
N GLN A 56 -6.26 -0.08 10.97
CA GLN A 56 -7.07 -1.23 10.53
C GLN A 56 -7.20 -1.37 9.00
N ASP A 57 -7.06 -0.26 8.28
CA ASP A 57 -7.14 -0.18 6.81
C ASP A 57 -5.78 -0.41 6.15
N VAL A 58 -4.70 -0.45 6.95
CA VAL A 58 -3.33 -0.66 6.49
C VAL A 58 -2.96 -2.12 6.68
N ARG A 59 -2.39 -2.71 5.64
CA ARG A 59 -1.77 -4.04 5.70
C ARG A 59 -0.33 -3.92 5.28
N THR A 60 0.56 -4.57 6.02
CA THR A 60 2.00 -4.62 5.75
C THR A 60 2.47 -6.07 5.69
N ASP A 61 3.48 -6.33 4.86
CA ASP A 61 4.12 -7.64 4.68
C ASP A 61 5.64 -7.43 4.62
N ASP A 62 6.36 -8.04 5.56
CA ASP A 62 7.83 -8.04 5.55
C ASP A 62 8.33 -9.12 4.60
N THR A 63 9.12 -8.71 3.62
CA THR A 63 9.61 -9.57 2.55
C THR A 63 11.07 -9.98 2.72
N GLY A 64 11.72 -9.56 3.80
CA GLY A 64 13.17 -9.68 4.03
C GLY A 64 14.02 -8.73 3.17
N ARG A 65 13.44 -8.10 2.14
CA ARG A 65 14.08 -7.06 1.31
C ARG A 65 13.50 -5.67 1.56
N GLY A 66 12.53 -5.57 2.47
CA GLY A 66 11.75 -4.38 2.75
C GLY A 66 10.29 -4.72 3.06
N ILE A 67 9.50 -3.70 3.30
CA ILE A 67 8.10 -3.81 3.72
C ILE A 67 7.17 -3.47 2.56
N ARG A 68 6.38 -4.44 2.09
CA ARG A 68 5.24 -4.16 1.21
C ARG A 68 4.07 -3.66 2.04
N PHE A 69 3.26 -2.79 1.45
CA PHE A 69 2.07 -2.29 2.12
C PHE A 69 0.91 -2.06 1.16
N GLY A 70 -0.30 -2.07 1.72
CA GLY A 70 -1.53 -1.67 1.06
C GLY A 70 -2.50 -1.05 2.06
N ALA A 71 -2.97 0.16 1.79
CA ALA A 71 -3.88 0.90 2.63
C ALA A 71 -5.18 1.24 1.88
N ALA A 72 -6.33 0.89 2.44
CA ALA A 72 -7.63 1.23 1.86
C ALA A 72 -8.00 2.69 2.14
N ALA A 73 -8.40 3.43 1.12
CA ALA A 73 -8.94 4.78 1.27
C ALA A 73 -9.78 5.20 0.05
N ALA A 74 -10.83 5.99 0.30
CA ALA A 74 -11.67 6.60 -0.74
C ALA A 74 -12.20 5.62 -1.81
N GLY A 75 -12.45 4.35 -1.45
CA GLY A 75 -12.91 3.33 -2.40
C GLY A 75 -11.82 2.75 -3.30
N GLY A 76 -10.55 2.99 -3.00
CA GLY A 76 -9.39 2.37 -3.64
C GLY A 76 -8.31 2.01 -2.63
N CYS A 77 -7.13 1.69 -3.15
CA CYS A 77 -5.98 1.24 -2.38
C CYS A 77 -4.74 2.06 -2.71
N LEU A 78 -4.03 2.53 -1.69
CA LEU A 78 -2.67 3.00 -1.84
C LEU A 78 -1.72 1.84 -1.53
N VAL A 79 -0.99 1.38 -2.53
CA VAL A 79 -0.10 0.22 -2.35
C VAL A 79 1.32 0.58 -2.72
N GLY A 80 2.28 -0.14 -2.15
CA GLY A 80 3.67 0.19 -2.35
C GLY A 80 4.64 -0.71 -1.60
N PHE A 81 5.88 -0.22 -1.54
CA PHE A 81 7.01 -0.90 -0.96
C PHE A 81 8.00 0.12 -0.36
N VAL A 82 8.51 -0.18 0.83
CA VAL A 82 9.65 0.51 1.43
C VAL A 82 10.82 -0.47 1.43
N GLY A 83 11.84 -0.18 0.61
CA GLY A 83 13.06 -0.99 0.55
C GLY A 83 13.93 -0.82 1.80
N ILE A 84 14.77 -1.81 2.07
CA ILE A 84 15.84 -1.73 3.09
C ILE A 84 16.91 -0.67 2.78
N ASP A 85 16.86 -0.05 1.59
CA ASP A 85 17.71 1.08 1.21
C ASP A 85 16.98 2.43 1.40
N GLY A 86 15.84 2.44 2.10
CA GLY A 86 15.01 3.63 2.34
C GLY A 86 14.22 4.10 1.12
N LYS A 87 14.33 3.44 -0.03
CA LYS A 87 13.56 3.80 -1.23
C LYS A 87 12.08 3.47 -1.05
N VAL A 88 11.23 4.45 -1.37
CA VAL A 88 9.77 4.34 -1.25
C VAL A 88 9.13 4.33 -2.63
N GLU A 89 8.42 3.25 -2.94
CA GLU A 89 7.55 3.14 -4.11
C GLU A 89 6.10 3.09 -3.64
N LEU A 90 5.23 3.91 -4.23
CA LEU A 90 3.80 3.86 -3.92
C LEU A 90 2.95 4.34 -5.09
N SER A 91 1.76 3.77 -5.22
CA SER A 91 0.84 4.04 -6.33
C SER A 91 -0.60 3.75 -5.94
N PRO A 92 -1.56 4.51 -6.50
CA PRO A 92 -2.98 4.23 -6.32
C PRO A 92 -3.36 3.05 -7.22
N ARG A 93 -4.09 2.10 -6.64
CA ARG A 93 -4.59 0.89 -7.30
C ARG A 93 -6.01 0.60 -6.83
N GLY A 94 -6.75 -0.19 -7.58
CA GLY A 94 -8.01 -0.74 -7.07
C GLY A 94 -7.75 -1.92 -6.15
N SER A 95 -8.77 -2.33 -5.40
CA SER A 95 -8.72 -3.53 -4.57
C SER A 95 -8.45 -4.77 -5.43
N ILE A 96 -7.75 -5.74 -4.85
CA ILE A 96 -7.65 -7.08 -5.45
C ILE A 96 -9.02 -7.76 -5.41
N LEU A 97 -9.20 -8.88 -6.12
CA LEU A 97 -10.51 -9.55 -6.21
C LEU A 97 -11.09 -9.97 -4.84
N ASP A 98 -10.22 -10.21 -3.86
CA ASP A 98 -10.57 -10.52 -2.46
C ASP A 98 -11.05 -9.28 -1.65
N GLY A 99 -11.05 -8.09 -2.26
CA GLY A 99 -11.45 -6.83 -1.62
C GLY A 99 -10.34 -6.14 -0.81
N GLY A 100 -9.22 -6.82 -0.57
CA GLY A 100 -8.06 -6.26 0.11
C GLY A 100 -7.16 -5.35 -0.75
N CYS A 101 -6.31 -4.57 -0.09
CA CYS A 101 -5.28 -3.74 -0.74
C CYS A 101 -3.91 -4.41 -0.85
N LEU A 102 -3.72 -5.52 -0.15
CA LEU A 102 -2.54 -6.36 -0.24
C LEU A 102 -3.02 -7.81 -0.28
N ALA A 103 -2.52 -8.59 -1.23
CA ALA A 103 -2.78 -10.03 -1.22
C ALA A 103 -2.12 -10.60 0.04
N MET A 104 -2.88 -11.28 0.89
CA MET A 104 -2.28 -12.05 1.97
C MET A 104 -1.39 -13.11 1.33
N SER A 105 -0.10 -13.10 1.64
CA SER A 105 0.72 -14.30 1.46
C SER A 105 0.13 -15.34 2.40
N GLY A 106 -0.73 -16.21 1.87
CA GLY A 106 -1.23 -17.38 2.59
C GLY A 106 -0.03 -18.17 3.12
N HIS A 107 -0.08 -18.45 4.41
CA HIS A 107 0.96 -19.16 5.15
C HIS A 107 0.84 -20.68 4.98
#